data_AF-A0A447USJ8-F1
#
_entry.id   AF-A0A447USJ8-F1
#
_cell.length_a   1.000
_cell.length_b   1.000
_cell.length_c   1.000
_cell.angle_alpha   90.00
_cell.angle_beta   90.00
_cell.angle_gamma   90.00
#
_symmetry.space_group_name_H-M   'P 1'
#
loop_
_entity.id
_entity.type
_entity.pdbx_description
1 polymer ?
#
loop_
_entity_poly.entity_id
_entity_poly.type
_entity_poly.pdbx_seq_one_letter_code
_entity_poly.pdbx_strand_id
1 'polypeptide(L)'
;MFSRQKVERDLQSIIEVLDNQGYDVILLMNTAAINSMTARNTILLEPLRIIPPLVASIVDGHQVGVIVPVEELLDVQARKWQVLQRPPVFSLANPVQGSEQQLIDAGKDLLEQGADVIMLDSIGFNQRHRDLLQRALDVPVLLSNVLIARLASELLG
;
A
#
# COMPACT_ATOMS: atom_id res chain seq x y z
N MET A 1 -25.53 -7.90 -0.53
CA MET A 1 -24.58 -8.91 -1.04
C MET A 1 -24.39 -8.89 -2.58
N PHE A 2 -24.77 -7.81 -3.31
CA PHE A 2 -24.93 -7.88 -4.79
C PHE A 2 -24.11 -6.88 -5.66
N SER A 3 -23.07 -6.20 -5.16
CA SER A 3 -22.27 -5.28 -6.01
C SER A 3 -20.85 -5.77 -6.36
N ARG A 4 -20.21 -6.61 -5.54
CA ARG A 4 -18.80 -6.99 -5.75
C ARG A 4 -18.53 -7.66 -7.09
N GLN A 5 -19.31 -8.68 -7.45
CA GLN A 5 -19.15 -9.39 -8.72
C GLN A 5 -19.39 -8.48 -9.93
N LYS A 6 -20.32 -7.52 -9.82
CA LYS A 6 -20.56 -6.53 -10.89
C LYS A 6 -19.38 -5.58 -11.04
N VAL A 7 -18.85 -5.08 -9.92
CA VAL A 7 -17.64 -4.23 -9.90
C VAL A 7 -16.45 -4.99 -10.48
N GLU A 8 -16.22 -6.24 -10.09
CA GLU A 8 -15.13 -7.06 -10.61
C GLU A 8 -15.27 -7.28 -12.12
N ARG A 9 -16.47 -7.63 -12.60
CA ARG A 9 -16.74 -7.78 -14.04
C ARG A 9 -16.50 -6.49 -14.80
N ASP A 10 -17.03 -5.36 -14.30
CA ASP A 10 -16.95 -4.09 -15.01
C ASP A 10 -15.50 -3.54 -14.99
N LEU A 11 -14.73 -3.79 -13.92
CA LEU A 11 -13.30 -3.51 -13.87
C LEU A 11 -12.50 -4.35 -14.88
N GLN A 12 -12.79 -5.65 -15.00
CA GLN A 12 -12.15 -6.50 -16.01
C GLN A 12 -12.42 -5.99 -17.42
N SER A 13 -13.66 -5.55 -17.72
CA SER A 13 -13.99 -4.93 -19.02
C SER A 13 -13.18 -3.66 -19.29
N ILE A 14 -12.95 -2.81 -18.28
CA ILE A 14 -12.10 -1.62 -18.42
C ILE A 14 -10.66 -2.02 -18.74
N ILE A 15 -10.12 -3.02 -18.02
CA ILE A 15 -8.77 -3.53 -18.26
C ILE A 15 -8.63 -4.06 -19.69
N GLU A 16 -9.62 -4.81 -20.18
CA GLU A 16 -9.63 -5.31 -21.56
C GLU A 16 -9.66 -4.18 -22.60
N VAL A 17 -10.39 -3.09 -22.35
CA VAL A 17 -10.40 -1.92 -23.24
C VAL A 17 -9.00 -1.30 -23.30
N LEU A 18 -8.35 -1.09 -22.14
CA LEU A 18 -7.00 -0.53 -22.09
C LEU A 18 -5.97 -1.48 -22.71
N ASP A 19 -6.05 -2.78 -22.44
CA ASP A 19 -5.18 -3.82 -23.01
C ASP A 19 -5.26 -3.87 -24.56
N ASN A 20 -6.43 -3.58 -25.13
CA ASN A 20 -6.62 -3.48 -26.58
C ASN A 20 -6.19 -2.13 -27.17
N GLN A 21 -5.97 -1.10 -26.35
CA GLN A 21 -5.47 0.21 -26.78
C GLN A 21 -3.93 0.27 -26.87
N GLY A 22 -3.24 -0.78 -26.44
CA GLY A 22 -1.78 -0.89 -26.57
C GLY A 22 -1.00 -0.14 -25.50
N TYR A 23 -1.54 -0.02 -24.28
CA TYR A 23 -0.76 0.45 -23.14
C TYR A 23 0.32 -0.58 -22.76
N ASP A 24 1.53 -0.12 -22.42
CA ASP A 24 2.62 -1.02 -21.99
C ASP A 24 2.39 -1.57 -20.57
N VAL A 25 1.89 -0.72 -19.67
CA VAL A 25 1.63 -1.03 -18.26
C VAL A 25 0.29 -0.46 -17.81
N ILE A 26 -0.51 -1.28 -17.11
CA ILE A 26 -1.71 -0.85 -16.39
C ILE A 26 -1.46 -1.03 -14.89
N LEU A 27 -1.65 0.06 -14.13
CA LEU A 27 -1.55 0.04 -12.67
C LEU A 27 -2.94 0.07 -12.04
N LEU A 28 -3.37 -1.06 -11.45
CA LEU A 28 -4.67 -1.18 -10.82
C LEU A 28 -4.61 -0.79 -9.34
N MET A 29 -4.75 0.50 -9.06
CA MET A 29 -4.78 1.01 -7.69
C MET A 29 -6.12 0.70 -7.00
N ASN A 30 -6.14 -0.33 -6.16
CA ASN A 30 -7.31 -0.70 -5.37
C ASN A 30 -6.97 -0.90 -3.88
N THR A 31 -7.99 -0.76 -3.03
CA THR A 31 -7.92 -1.05 -1.59
C THR A 31 -8.70 -2.31 -1.23
N ALA A 32 -9.52 -2.82 -2.13
CA ALA A 32 -10.33 -4.02 -1.94
C ALA A 32 -9.60 -5.26 -2.47
N ALA A 33 -9.65 -6.34 -1.68
CA ALA A 33 -9.23 -7.65 -2.14
C ALA A 33 -10.24 -8.19 -3.15
N ILE A 34 -10.10 -7.81 -4.42
CA ILE A 34 -10.85 -8.34 -5.56
C ILE A 34 -10.14 -9.57 -6.14
N ASN A 35 -10.88 -10.36 -6.94
CA ASN A 35 -10.27 -11.44 -7.71
C ASN A 35 -9.19 -10.89 -8.66
N SER A 36 -8.12 -11.65 -8.85
CA SER A 36 -7.05 -11.26 -9.77
C SER A 36 -7.59 -11.00 -11.17
N MET A 37 -7.23 -9.84 -11.69
CA MET A 37 -7.62 -9.42 -13.04
C MET A 37 -6.59 -9.91 -14.05
N THR A 38 -6.97 -9.91 -15.33
CA THR A 38 -6.09 -10.40 -16.40
C THR A 38 -5.98 -9.39 -17.53
N ALA A 39 -4.77 -9.26 -18.08
CA ALA A 39 -4.44 -8.55 -19.30
C ALA A 39 -3.65 -9.50 -20.20
N ARG A 40 -3.76 -9.35 -21.53
CA ARG A 40 -3.14 -10.26 -22.52
C ARG A 40 -1.87 -9.68 -23.13
N ASN A 41 -1.88 -8.38 -23.42
CA ASN A 41 -0.82 -7.69 -24.14
C ASN A 41 -0.05 -6.73 -23.22
N THR A 42 -0.71 -6.23 -22.18
CA THR A 42 -0.20 -5.24 -21.23
C THR A 42 0.28 -5.89 -19.93
N ILE A 43 1.33 -5.34 -19.33
CA ILE A 43 1.73 -5.73 -17.97
C ILE A 43 0.73 -5.13 -16.97
N LEU A 44 0.02 -5.99 -16.24
CA LEU A 44 -0.93 -5.57 -15.22
C LEU A 44 -0.27 -5.62 -13.82
N LEU A 45 -0.07 -4.44 -13.23
CA LEU A 45 0.44 -4.30 -11.88
C LEU A 45 -0.70 -4.14 -10.88
N GLU A 46 -0.78 -5.07 -9.94
CA GLU A 46 -1.73 -5.06 -8.82
C GLU A 46 -0.97 -4.81 -7.50
N PRO A 47 -0.97 -3.58 -6.94
CA PRO A 47 -0.20 -3.24 -5.76
C PRO A 47 -0.49 -4.16 -4.57
N LEU A 48 -1.74 -4.59 -4.39
CA LEU A 48 -2.10 -5.46 -3.27
C LEU A 48 -1.41 -6.85 -3.34
N ARG A 49 -1.10 -7.33 -4.55
CA ARG A 49 -0.39 -8.61 -4.74
C ARG A 49 1.12 -8.45 -4.67
N ILE A 50 1.64 -7.26 -5.01
CA ILE A 50 3.07 -7.00 -5.16
C ILE A 50 3.68 -6.45 -3.87
N ILE A 51 3.01 -5.47 -3.24
CA ILE A 51 3.58 -4.71 -2.12
C ILE A 51 3.79 -5.56 -0.86
N PRO A 52 2.80 -6.35 -0.37
CA PRO A 52 3.02 -7.14 0.84
C PRO A 52 4.21 -8.12 0.75
N PRO A 53 4.34 -8.98 -0.29
CA PRO A 53 5.50 -9.87 -0.39
C PRO A 53 6.81 -9.14 -0.66
N LEU A 54 6.79 -8.04 -1.44
CA LEU A 54 7.98 -7.21 -1.64
C LEU A 54 8.49 -6.66 -0.29
N VAL A 55 7.60 -6.05 0.49
CA VAL A 55 7.95 -5.50 1.81
C VAL A 55 8.43 -6.63 2.73
N ALA A 56 7.74 -7.77 2.77
CA ALA A 56 8.17 -8.93 3.54
C ALA A 56 9.60 -9.40 3.19
N SER A 57 9.99 -9.30 1.92
CA SER A 57 11.34 -9.68 1.47
C SER A 57 12.44 -8.68 1.85
N ILE A 58 12.13 -7.38 1.96
CA ILE A 58 13.13 -6.34 2.25
C ILE A 58 13.28 -6.04 3.73
N VAL A 59 12.23 -6.25 4.53
CA VAL A 59 12.27 -5.96 5.98
C VAL A 59 12.90 -7.09 6.79
N ASP A 60 13.12 -8.28 6.21
CA ASP A 60 13.94 -9.38 6.78
C ASP A 60 13.93 -9.51 8.32
N GLY A 61 12.75 -9.79 8.91
CA GLY A 61 12.60 -10.01 10.35
C GLY A 61 12.50 -8.77 11.24
N HIS A 62 12.63 -7.56 10.68
CA HIS A 62 12.36 -6.30 11.37
C HIS A 62 10.87 -6.15 11.71
N GLN A 63 10.57 -5.48 12.83
CA GLN A 63 9.18 -5.21 13.22
C GLN A 63 8.60 -4.07 12.36
N VAL A 64 7.56 -4.38 11.59
CA VAL A 64 6.87 -3.38 10.77
C VAL A 64 5.81 -2.66 11.60
N GLY A 65 5.84 -1.33 11.59
CA GLY A 65 4.74 -0.48 12.03
C GLY A 65 3.95 0.03 10.84
N VAL A 66 2.62 0.00 10.89
CA VAL A 66 1.77 0.47 9.79
C VAL A 66 0.87 1.60 10.30
N ILE A 67 0.94 2.77 9.67
CA ILE A 67 0.01 3.86 9.96
C ILE A 67 -1.26 3.65 9.12
N VAL A 68 -2.39 3.55 9.81
CA VAL A 68 -3.70 3.26 9.21
C VAL A 68 -4.56 4.53 9.25
N PRO A 69 -5.26 4.91 8.15
CA PRO A 69 -6.02 6.16 8.10
C PRO A 69 -7.17 6.26 9.09
N VAL A 70 -7.88 5.15 9.31
CA VAL A 70 -9.10 5.04 10.12
C VAL A 70 -9.19 3.63 10.71
N GLU A 71 -9.87 3.49 11.84
CA GLU A 71 -9.95 2.25 12.62
C GLU A 71 -10.60 1.09 11.82
N GLU A 72 -11.57 1.39 10.97
CA GLU A 72 -12.31 0.42 10.16
C GLU A 72 -11.42 -0.33 9.14
N LEU A 73 -10.20 0.16 8.89
CA LEU A 73 -9.24 -0.47 8.00
C LEU A 73 -8.26 -1.40 8.72
N LEU A 74 -8.26 -1.47 10.06
CA LEU A 74 -7.31 -2.30 10.83
C LEU A 74 -7.40 -3.78 10.43
N ASP A 75 -8.59 -4.35 10.37
CA ASP A 75 -8.78 -5.76 9.97
C ASP A 75 -8.30 -6.05 8.55
N VAL A 76 -8.52 -5.09 7.64
CA VAL A 76 -8.07 -5.19 6.25
C VAL A 76 -6.55 -5.15 6.18
N GLN A 77 -5.92 -4.25 6.93
CA GLN A 77 -4.47 -4.14 7.00
C GLN A 77 -3.84 -5.36 7.67
N ALA A 78 -4.40 -5.88 8.76
CA ALA A 78 -3.93 -7.09 9.41
C ALA A 78 -3.94 -8.29 8.45
N ARG A 79 -5.00 -8.46 7.66
CA ARG A 79 -5.07 -9.52 6.63
C ARG A 79 -4.07 -9.31 5.51
N LYS A 80 -3.89 -8.06 5.06
CA LYS A 80 -2.92 -7.72 4.00
C LYS A 80 -1.49 -8.08 4.39
N TRP A 81 -1.13 -7.79 5.64
CA TRP A 81 0.24 -7.90 6.15
C TRP A 81 0.56 -9.26 6.79
N GLN A 82 -0.34 -10.26 6.68
CA GLN A 82 -0.12 -11.61 7.20
C GLN A 82 1.11 -12.34 6.60
N VAL A 83 1.64 -11.84 5.48
CA VAL A 83 2.84 -12.38 4.83
C VAL A 83 4.14 -11.98 5.52
N LEU A 84 4.09 -11.02 6.46
CA LEU A 84 5.25 -10.64 7.27
C LEU A 84 5.59 -11.75 8.26
N GLN A 85 6.89 -11.95 8.51
CA GLN A 85 7.34 -12.93 9.51
C GLN A 85 6.89 -12.56 10.94
N ARG A 86 6.82 -11.26 11.24
CA ARG A 86 6.29 -10.72 12.49
C ARG A 86 4.97 -9.99 12.20
N PRO A 87 3.89 -10.23 12.97
CA PRO A 87 2.68 -9.44 12.84
C PRO A 87 2.99 -7.94 13.01
N PRO A 88 2.47 -7.07 12.14
CA PRO A 88 2.73 -5.63 12.25
C PRO A 88 2.07 -5.04 13.49
N VAL A 89 2.65 -3.93 13.97
CA VAL A 89 2.02 -3.05 14.96
C VAL A 89 1.36 -1.88 14.25
N PHE A 90 0.31 -1.30 14.85
CA PHE A 90 -0.55 -0.33 14.19
C PHE A 90 -0.69 0.95 15.00
N SER A 91 -0.83 2.07 14.29
CA SER A 91 -1.23 3.36 14.83
C SER A 91 -2.13 4.08 13.84
N LEU A 92 -2.91 5.05 14.32
CA LEU A 92 -3.91 5.76 13.51
C LEU A 92 -3.45 7.18 13.19
N ALA A 93 -3.44 7.55 11.92
CA ALA A 93 -3.34 8.94 11.49
C ALA A 93 -4.03 9.13 10.13
N ASN A 94 -4.97 10.07 10.06
CA ASN A 94 -5.68 10.35 8.83
C ASN A 94 -4.83 11.25 7.91
N PRO A 95 -4.48 10.82 6.69
CA PRO A 95 -3.60 11.57 5.80
C PRO A 95 -4.23 12.80 5.14
N VAL A 96 -5.55 12.97 5.26
CA VAL A 96 -6.30 14.06 4.61
C VAL A 96 -6.78 15.08 5.64
N GLN A 97 -7.34 14.60 6.75
CA GLN A 97 -7.94 15.44 7.79
C GLN A 97 -7.02 15.63 9.01
N GLY A 98 -6.00 14.76 9.16
CA GLY A 98 -5.07 14.81 10.27
C GLY A 98 -4.00 15.88 10.11
N SER A 99 -3.47 16.34 11.25
CA SER A 99 -2.34 17.27 11.29
C SER A 99 -1.00 16.55 11.09
N GLU A 100 0.03 17.31 10.74
CA GLU A 100 1.41 16.81 10.68
C GLU A 100 1.87 16.26 12.05
N GLN A 101 1.45 16.90 13.15
CA GLN A 101 1.79 16.45 14.50
C GLN A 101 1.14 15.10 14.82
N GLN A 102 -0.13 14.90 14.47
CA GLN A 102 -0.80 13.61 14.65
C GLN A 102 -0.11 12.49 13.87
N LEU A 103 0.40 12.78 12.67
CA LEU A 103 1.17 11.81 11.91
C LEU A 103 2.49 11.46 12.60
N ILE A 104 3.22 12.45 13.12
CA ILE A 104 4.47 12.25 13.87
C ILE A 104 4.21 11.44 15.14
N ASP A 105 3.16 11.77 15.90
CA ASP A 105 2.81 11.09 17.15
C ASP A 105 2.46 9.63 16.86
N ALA A 106 1.64 9.37 15.84
CA ALA A 106 1.35 8.00 15.39
C ALA A 106 2.62 7.23 14.98
N GLY A 107 3.61 7.92 14.41
CA GLY A 107 4.91 7.32 14.12
C GLY A 107 5.71 6.99 15.38
N LYS A 108 5.75 7.88 16.37
CA LYS A 108 6.41 7.63 17.67
C LYS A 108 5.75 6.48 18.43
N ASP A 109 4.43 6.42 18.42
CA ASP A 109 3.66 5.33 19.03
C ASP A 109 4.06 3.96 18.44
N LEU A 110 4.38 3.90 17.14
CA LEU A 110 4.89 2.67 16.51
C LEU A 110 6.30 2.32 17.00
N LEU A 111 7.18 3.31 17.17
CA LEU A 111 8.53 3.09 17.71
C LEU A 111 8.47 2.58 19.15
N GLU A 112 7.58 3.12 19.97
CA GLU A 112 7.36 2.63 21.35
C GLU A 112 6.84 1.19 21.37
N GLN A 113 6.07 0.80 20.35
CA GLN A 113 5.65 -0.59 20.11
C GLN A 113 6.75 -1.47 19.48
N GLY A 114 7.94 -0.91 19.24
CA GLY A 114 9.11 -1.63 18.75
C GLY A 114 9.24 -1.67 17.22
N ALA A 115 8.55 -0.82 16.48
CA ALA A 115 8.70 -0.76 15.02
C ALA A 115 10.10 -0.27 14.61
N ASP A 116 10.77 -1.09 13.79
CA ASP A 116 12.07 -0.76 13.19
C ASP A 116 11.93 -0.15 11.78
N VAL A 117 10.73 -0.25 11.19
CA VAL A 117 10.38 0.30 9.87
C VAL A 117 8.91 0.70 9.86
N ILE A 118 8.60 1.87 9.29
CA ILE A 118 7.23 2.38 9.18
C ILE A 118 6.72 2.26 7.76
N MET A 119 5.49 1.77 7.62
CA MET A 119 4.78 1.65 6.36
C MET A 119 3.61 2.64 6.28
N LEU A 120 3.63 3.46 5.25
CA LEU A 120 2.50 4.29 4.83
C LEU A 120 1.78 3.60 3.66
N ASP A 121 0.63 3.01 3.95
CA ASP A 121 -0.06 2.10 3.03
C ASP A 121 -1.54 2.45 2.87
N SER A 122 -1.79 3.59 2.22
CA SER A 122 -3.11 4.03 1.77
C SER A 122 -2.95 5.04 0.64
N ILE A 123 -3.95 5.13 -0.24
CA ILE A 123 -3.98 6.09 -1.36
C ILE A 123 -3.84 7.54 -0.87
N GLY A 124 -4.28 7.85 0.36
CA GLY A 124 -4.15 9.19 0.94
C GLY A 124 -2.71 9.58 1.33
N PHE A 125 -1.83 8.61 1.58
CA PHE A 125 -0.44 8.91 1.91
C PHE A 125 0.38 9.27 0.67
N ASN A 126 1.30 10.22 0.82
CA ASN A 126 2.11 10.76 -0.26
C ASN A 126 3.53 11.08 0.23
N GLN A 127 4.39 11.53 -0.68
CA GLN A 127 5.80 11.77 -0.39
C GLN A 127 6.03 12.80 0.72
N ARG A 128 5.17 13.82 0.88
CA ARG A 128 5.27 14.78 1.98
C ARG A 128 5.12 14.10 3.34
N HIS A 129 4.16 13.19 3.48
CA HIS A 129 3.97 12.42 4.72
C HIS A 129 5.18 11.54 5.04
N ARG A 130 5.74 10.87 4.02
CA ARG A 130 6.95 10.07 4.17
C ARG A 130 8.13 10.93 4.61
N ASP A 131 8.37 12.04 3.93
CA ASP A 131 9.52 12.91 4.20
C ASP A 131 9.42 13.58 5.58
N LEU A 132 8.19 13.91 6.03
CA LEU A 132 7.94 14.41 7.37
C LEU A 132 8.36 13.37 8.42
N LEU A 133 7.87 12.14 8.31
CA LEU A 133 8.21 11.07 9.25
C LEU A 133 9.69 10.72 9.20
N GLN A 134 10.29 10.68 8.01
CA GLN A 134 11.71 10.35 7.83
C GLN A 134 12.63 11.40 8.48
N ARG A 135 12.20 12.66 8.57
CA ARG A 135 12.92 13.73 9.28
C ARG A 135 12.70 13.68 10.79
N ALA A 136 11.52 13.23 11.22
CA ALA A 136 11.13 13.23 12.63
C ALA A 136 11.54 11.97 13.39
N LEU A 137 11.78 10.86 12.69
CA LEU A 137 12.00 9.53 13.28
C LEU A 137 13.29 8.91 12.75
N ASP A 138 13.93 8.08 13.58
CA ASP A 138 15.21 7.43 13.26
C ASP A 138 15.03 6.02 12.66
N VAL A 139 13.95 5.82 11.90
CA VAL A 139 13.65 4.55 11.21
C VAL A 139 13.30 4.78 9.74
N PRO A 140 13.50 3.79 8.85
CA PRO A 140 13.07 3.90 7.46
C PRO A 140 11.55 4.03 7.35
N VAL A 141 11.10 4.93 6.47
CA VAL A 141 9.67 5.09 6.13
C VAL A 141 9.43 4.69 4.68
N LEU A 142 8.61 3.66 4.49
CA LEU A 142 8.19 3.12 3.20
C LEU A 142 6.81 3.66 2.81
N LEU A 143 6.60 3.84 1.51
CA LEU A 143 5.33 4.34 0.95
C LEU A 143 4.91 3.48 -0.24
N SER A 144 3.78 2.77 -0.12
CA SER A 144 3.31 1.80 -1.12
C SER A 144 3.26 2.36 -2.53
N ASN A 145 2.72 3.57 -2.67
CA ASN A 145 2.50 4.20 -3.98
C ASN A 145 3.84 4.56 -4.66
N VAL A 146 4.87 4.89 -3.88
CA VAL A 146 6.21 5.17 -4.42
C VAL A 146 6.91 3.87 -4.80
N LEU A 147 6.77 2.82 -4.01
CA LEU A 147 7.34 1.50 -4.33
C LEU A 147 6.78 0.96 -5.65
N ILE A 148 5.45 1.00 -5.82
CA ILE A 148 4.84 0.50 -7.05
C ILE A 148 5.13 1.40 -8.26
N ALA A 149 5.19 2.72 -8.08
CA ALA A 149 5.56 3.64 -9.16
C ALA A 149 7.00 3.41 -9.64
N ARG A 150 7.95 3.12 -8.73
CA ARG A 150 9.32 2.76 -9.09
C ARG A 150 9.36 1.46 -9.87
N LEU A 151 8.66 0.43 -9.42
CA LEU A 151 8.55 -0.83 -10.17
C LEU A 151 7.94 -0.62 -11.56
N ALA A 152 6.90 0.20 -11.67
CA ALA A 152 6.30 0.54 -12.96
C ALA A 152 7.29 1.28 -13.87
N SER A 153 8.10 2.20 -13.32
CA SER A 153 9.11 2.93 -14.08
C SER A 153 10.19 2.03 -14.66
N GLU A 154 10.66 1.02 -13.90
CA GLU A 154 11.64 0.05 -14.39
C GLU A 154 11.14 -0.78 -15.58
N LEU A 155 9.82 -0.97 -15.69
CA LEU A 155 9.21 -1.69 -16.81
C LEU A 155 9.09 -0.83 -18.07
N LEU A 156 9.14 0.50 -17.94
CA LEU A 156 8.94 1.45 -19.03
C LEU A 156 10.24 1.93 -19.69
N GLY A 157 11.41 1.65 -19.08
CA GLY A 157 12.73 2.02 -19.61
C GLY A 157 13.22 3.37 -19.13
#